data_AF-A0A1X0ILH8-F1
#
_entry.id   AF-A0A1X0ILH8-F1
#
_cell.length_a   1.000
_cell.length_b   1.000
_cell.length_c   1.000
_cell.angle_alpha   90.00
_cell.angle_beta   90.00
_cell.angle_gamma   90.00
#
_symmetry.space_group_name_H-M   'P 1'
#
loop_
_entity.id
_entity.type
_entity.pdbx_description
1 polymer ?
#
loop_
_entity_poly.entity_id
_entity_poly.type
_entity_poly.pdbx_seq_one_letter_code
_entity_poly.pdbx_strand_id
1 'polypeptide(L)'
;MAEMRDIKIQPGEVGDVIKQLDDLAGRVDAVLKTESPHLTTVAPGSDEVSQRVAQTSNAVHESFGKAAALGSTEIREVAATLRAHSGKIQETDLA
;
A
#
# COMPACT_ATOMS: atom_id res chain seq x y z
N MET A 1 -14.83 24.68 28.23
CA MET A 1 -15.52 24.90 26.95
C MET A 1 -14.55 24.45 25.86
N ALA A 2 -14.63 23.19 25.42
CA ALA A 2 -13.73 22.69 24.38
C ALA A 2 -14.24 23.25 23.04
N GLU A 3 -13.40 24.01 22.33
CA GLU A 3 -13.67 24.36 20.94
C GLU A 3 -13.82 23.06 20.15
N MET A 4 -15.05 22.76 19.73
CA MET A 4 -15.28 21.92 18.56
C MET A 4 -14.56 22.61 17.41
N ARG A 5 -13.37 22.12 17.07
CA ARG A 5 -12.69 22.49 15.84
C ARG A 5 -13.70 22.26 14.73
N ASP A 6 -14.14 23.34 14.11
CA ASP A 6 -15.04 23.33 12.96
C ASP A 6 -14.34 22.54 11.84
N ILE A 7 -14.61 21.23 11.77
CA ILE A 7 -13.99 20.35 10.79
C ILE A 7 -14.70 20.62 9.46
N LYS A 8 -14.16 21.56 8.68
CA LYS A 8 -14.60 21.80 7.31
C LYS A 8 -14.11 20.67 6.41
N ILE A 9 -14.86 19.58 6.37
CA ILE A 9 -14.62 18.49 5.42
C ILE A 9 -15.27 18.89 4.10
N GLN A 10 -14.48 19.05 3.05
CA GLN A 10 -15.00 19.15 1.68
C GLN A 10 -15.12 17.73 1.11
N PRO A 11 -16.34 17.20 0.91
CA PRO A 11 -16.50 15.80 0.49
C PRO A 11 -15.83 15.47 -0.86
N GLY A 12 -15.72 16.46 -1.75
CA GLY A 12 -15.02 16.32 -3.03
C GLY A 12 -13.52 16.07 -2.86
N GLU A 13 -12.84 16.84 -2.00
CA GLU A 13 -11.41 16.67 -1.72
C GLU A 13 -11.12 15.30 -1.07
N VAL A 14 -12.02 14.82 -0.21
CA VAL A 14 -11.90 13.48 0.39
C VAL A 14 -12.04 12.38 -0.66
N GLY A 15 -12.95 12.54 -1.62
CA GLY A 15 -13.11 11.61 -2.73
C GLY A 15 -11.85 11.50 -3.60
N ASP A 16 -11.20 12.64 -3.88
CA ASP A 16 -9.95 12.66 -4.64
C ASP A 16 -8.80 11.98 -3.89
N VAL A 17 -8.67 12.20 -2.57
CA VAL A 17 -7.66 11.52 -1.76
C VAL A 17 -7.88 10.00 -1.74
N ILE A 18 -9.13 9.55 -1.58
CA ILE A 18 -9.48 8.11 -1.62
C ILE A 18 -9.04 7.50 -2.95
N LYS A 19 -9.32 8.18 -4.07
CA LYS A 19 -8.91 7.71 -5.41
C LYS A 19 -7.39 7.63 -5.53
N GLN A 20 -6.65 8.63 -5.03
CA GLN A 20 -5.20 8.61 -5.04
C GLN A 20 -4.61 7.45 -4.23
N LEU A 21 -5.23 7.08 -3.11
CA LEU A 21 -4.83 5.90 -2.33
C LEU A 21 -5.09 4.60 -3.08
N ASP A 22 -6.25 4.45 -3.72
CA ASP A 22 -6.57 3.29 -4.54
C ASP A 22 -5.61 3.15 -5.74
N ASP A 23 -5.29 4.26 -6.41
CA ASP A 23 -4.31 4.32 -7.51
C ASP A 23 -2.90 3.98 -7.02
N LEU A 24 -2.51 4.44 -5.82
CA LEU A 24 -1.23 4.12 -5.21
C LEU A 24 -1.10 2.62 -4.92
N ALA A 25 -2.11 2.01 -4.30
CA ALA A 25 -2.13 0.57 -4.04
C ALA A 25 -2.05 -0.22 -5.35
N GLY A 26 -2.81 0.18 -6.37
CA GLY A 26 -2.77 -0.43 -7.70
C GLY A 26 -1.38 -0.34 -8.36
N ARG A 27 -0.70 0.81 -8.24
CA ARG A 27 0.66 0.99 -8.76
C ARG A 27 1.67 0.11 -8.06
N VAL A 28 1.57 -0.04 -6.73
CA VAL A 28 2.45 -0.93 -5.95
C VAL A 28 2.26 -2.38 -6.42
N ASP A 29 1.01 -2.86 -6.51
CA ASP A 29 0.72 -4.23 -6.97
C ASP A 29 1.24 -4.48 -8.39
N ALA A 30 1.05 -3.52 -9.30
CA ALA A 30 1.47 -3.63 -10.69
C ALA A 30 3.00 -3.71 -10.82
N VAL A 31 3.74 -2.88 -10.10
CA VAL A 31 5.21 -2.90 -10.11
C VAL A 31 5.72 -4.22 -9.53
N LEU A 32 5.22 -4.66 -8.37
CA LEU A 32 5.64 -5.91 -7.74
C LEU A 32 5.40 -7.11 -8.66
N LYS A 33 4.24 -7.16 -9.33
CA LYS A 33 3.91 -8.25 -10.27
C LYS A 33 4.80 -8.23 -11.51
N THR A 34 5.14 -7.05 -12.02
CA THR A 34 5.98 -6.88 -13.21
C THR A 34 7.43 -7.26 -12.92
N GLU A 35 7.95 -6.86 -11.76
CA GLU A 35 9.35 -7.07 -11.41
C GLU A 35 9.61 -8.44 -10.76
N SER A 36 8.59 -9.08 -10.17
CA SER A 36 8.71 -10.40 -9.52
C SER A 36 9.55 -11.44 -10.27
N PRO A 37 9.40 -11.67 -11.59
CA PRO A 37 10.23 -12.65 -12.32
C PRO A 37 11.72 -12.25 -12.43
N HIS A 38 12.05 -10.98 -12.23
CA HIS A 38 13.42 -10.45 -12.34
C HIS A 38 14.19 -10.43 -11.01
N LEU A 39 13.52 -10.75 -9.89
CA LEU A 39 14.12 -10.64 -8.55
C LEU A 39 14.85 -11.90 -8.10
N THR A 40 14.71 -13.03 -8.81
CA THR A 40 15.43 -14.26 -8.47
C THR A 40 16.92 -14.11 -8.74
N THR A 41 17.71 -14.13 -7.68
CA THR A 41 19.18 -14.08 -7.75
C THR A 41 19.74 -15.48 -7.91
N VAL A 42 20.56 -15.68 -8.95
CA VAL A 42 21.32 -16.92 -9.18
C VAL A 42 22.74 -16.74 -8.65
N ALA A 43 23.29 -17.76 -8.00
CA ALA A 43 24.66 -17.73 -7.52
C ALA A 43 25.65 -17.62 -8.70
N PRO A 44 26.58 -16.65 -8.69
CA PRO A 44 27.54 -16.47 -9.79
C PRO A 44 28.62 -17.56 -9.83
N GLY A 45 28.75 -18.34 -8.77
CA GLY A 45 29.72 -19.43 -8.64
C GLY A 45 29.27 -20.49 -7.63
N SER A 46 30.00 -21.61 -7.62
CA SER A 46 29.73 -22.74 -6.73
C SER A 46 30.33 -22.59 -5.33
N ASP A 47 31.06 -21.51 -5.06
CA ASP A 47 31.62 -21.24 -3.74
C ASP A 47 30.52 -20.90 -2.71
N GLU A 48 30.81 -21.16 -1.44
CA GLU A 48 29.85 -20.98 -0.35
C GLU A 48 29.37 -19.53 -0.22
N VAL A 49 30.23 -18.55 -0.54
CA VAL A 49 29.89 -17.13 -0.45
C VAL A 49 28.87 -16.78 -1.53
N SER A 50 29.13 -17.17 -2.78
CA SER A 50 28.19 -17.00 -3.91
C SER A 50 26.84 -17.62 -3.63
N GLN A 51 26.81 -18.86 -3.10
CA GLN A 51 25.56 -19.52 -2.74
C GLN A 51 24.83 -18.80 -1.61
N ARG A 52 25.53 -18.40 -0.55
CA ARG A 52 24.95 -17.70 0.62
C ARG A 52 24.42 -16.32 0.27
N VAL A 53 25.12 -15.58 -0.59
CA VAL A 53 24.66 -14.27 -1.09
C VAL A 53 23.39 -14.44 -1.90
N ALA A 54 23.35 -15.37 -2.86
CA ALA A 54 22.14 -15.62 -3.63
C ALA A 54 20.96 -16.05 -2.74
N GLN A 55 21.20 -16.94 -1.78
CA GLN A 55 20.18 -17.37 -0.80
C GLN A 55 19.65 -16.19 0.04
N THR A 56 20.55 -15.34 0.53
CA THR A 56 20.18 -14.19 1.36
C THR A 56 19.39 -13.16 0.57
N SER A 57 19.84 -12.83 -0.65
CA SER A 57 19.11 -11.94 -1.56
C SER A 57 17.72 -12.49 -1.86
N ASN A 58 17.60 -13.81 -2.04
CA ASN A 58 16.32 -14.45 -2.30
C ASN A 58 15.37 -14.38 -1.10
N ALA A 59 15.88 -14.60 0.11
CA ALA A 59 15.11 -14.42 1.34
C ALA A 59 14.67 -12.96 1.55
N VAL A 60 15.52 -11.99 1.20
CA VAL A 60 15.20 -10.55 1.28
C VAL A 60 14.08 -10.21 0.29
N HIS A 61 14.15 -10.65 -0.96
CA HIS A 61 13.08 -10.34 -1.91
C HIS A 61 11.75 -11.00 -1.51
N GLU A 62 11.78 -12.20 -0.91
CA GLU A 62 10.56 -12.87 -0.43
C GLU A 62 9.92 -12.09 0.73
N SER A 63 10.73 -11.67 1.70
CA SER A 63 10.29 -10.82 2.81
C SER A 63 9.73 -9.49 2.32
N PHE A 64 10.42 -8.85 1.37
CA PHE A 64 9.97 -7.62 0.75
C PHE A 64 8.63 -7.79 0.03
N GLY A 65 8.46 -8.86 -0.76
CA GLY A 65 7.20 -9.15 -1.45
C GLY A 65 6.02 -9.31 -0.48
N LYS A 66 6.23 -9.98 0.66
CA LYS A 66 5.20 -10.11 1.71
C LYS A 66 4.86 -8.76 2.34
N ALA A 67 5.88 -7.98 2.71
CA ALA A 67 5.68 -6.66 3.32
C ALA A 67 4.96 -5.70 2.36
N ALA A 68 5.30 -5.74 1.07
CA ALA A 68 4.71 -4.87 0.07
C ALA A 68 3.24 -5.25 -0.24
N ALA A 69 2.91 -6.55 -0.26
CA ALA A 69 1.54 -7.02 -0.36
C ALA A 69 0.68 -6.61 0.85
N LEU A 70 1.25 -6.67 2.07
CA LEU A 70 0.61 -6.18 3.27
C LEU A 70 0.35 -4.66 3.18
N GLY A 71 1.37 -3.88 2.80
CA GLY A 71 1.24 -2.43 2.66
C GLY A 71 0.19 -2.02 1.63
N SER A 72 0.09 -2.72 0.49
CA SER A 72 -0.99 -2.50 -0.50
C SER A 72 -2.37 -2.76 0.10
N THR A 73 -2.50 -3.81 0.91
CA THR A 73 -3.75 -4.12 1.62
C THR A 73 -4.11 -3.03 2.62
N GLU A 74 -3.16 -2.58 3.43
CA GLU A 74 -3.36 -1.51 4.40
C GLU A 74 -3.80 -0.19 3.74
N ILE A 75 -3.20 0.17 2.59
CA ILE A 75 -3.60 1.37 1.83
C ILE A 75 -5.07 1.28 1.40
N ARG A 76 -5.52 0.10 0.93
CA ARG A 76 -6.91 -0.15 0.54
C ARG A 76 -7.85 -0.09 1.74
N GLU A 77 -7.44 -0.58 2.90
CA GLU A 77 -8.22 -0.50 4.14
C GLU A 77 -8.38 0.95 4.62
N VAL A 78 -7.32 1.77 4.53
CA VAL A 78 -7.40 3.20 4.82
C VAL A 78 -8.36 3.91 3.85
N ALA A 79 -8.27 3.61 2.55
CA ALA A 79 -9.18 4.16 1.54
C ALA A 79 -10.64 3.75 1.82
N ALA A 80 -10.89 2.49 2.20
CA ALA A 80 -12.21 2.00 2.57
C ALA A 80 -12.76 2.70 3.82
N THR A 81 -11.91 2.91 4.83
CA THR A 81 -12.28 3.61 6.07
C THR A 81 -12.63 5.07 5.79
N LEU A 82 -11.82 5.77 4.99
CA LEU A 82 -12.09 7.15 4.59
C LEU A 82 -13.41 7.28 3.81
N ARG A 83 -13.69 6.34 2.91
CA ARG A 83 -14.95 6.28 2.16
C ARG A 83 -16.15 6.07 3.09
N ALA A 84 -16.04 5.18 4.06
CA ALA A 84 -17.10 4.93 5.04
C ALA A 84 -17.38 6.16 5.93
N HIS A 85 -16.34 6.89 6.33
CA HIS A 85 -16.51 8.15 7.08
C HIS A 85 -17.11 9.26 6.23
N SER A 86 -16.64 9.43 4.99
CA SER A 86 -17.18 10.42 4.04
C SER A 86 -18.67 10.20 3.76
N GLY A 87 -19.09 8.95 3.56
CA GLY A 87 -20.50 8.61 3.36
C GLY A 87 -21.39 8.97 4.57
N LYS A 88 -20.93 8.67 5.79
CA LYS A 88 -21.66 9.04 7.02
C LYS A 88 -21.80 10.56 7.21
N ILE A 89 -20.76 11.31 6.84
CA ILE A 89 -20.79 12.78 6.92
C ILE A 89 -21.80 13.34 5.92
N GLN A 90 -21.82 12.86 4.68
CA GLN A 90 -22.82 13.27 3.69
C GLN A 90 -24.26 12.94 4.13
N GLU A 91 -24.48 11.75 4.69
CA GLU A 91 -25.80 11.36 5.21
C GLU A 91 -26.27 12.26 6.36
N THR A 92 -25.34 12.67 7.23
CA THR A 92 -25.64 13.56 8.37
C THR A 92 -25.88 15.01 7.93
N ASP A 93 -25.17 15.50 6.91
CA ASP A 93 -25.32 16.87 6.38
C ASP A 93 -26.64 17.05 5.59
N LEU A 94 -27.24 15.96 5.12
CA LEU A 94 -28.53 15.94 4.42
C LEU A 94 -29.75 15.75 5.35
N ALA A 95 -29.54 15.57 6.66
CA ALA A 95 -30.58 15.32 7.68
C ALA A 95 -30.85 16.56 8.55
#